data_AF-A0A4S4K7R9-F1
#
_entry.id   AF-A0A4S4K7R9-F1
#
_cell.length_a   1.000
_cell.length_b   1.000
_cell.length_c   1.000
_cell.angle_alpha   90.00
_cell.angle_beta   90.00
_cell.angle_gamma   90.00
#
_symmetry.space_group_name_H-M   'P 1'
#
loop_
_entity.id
_entity.type
_entity.pdbx_description
1 polymer ?
#
loop_
_entity_poly.entity_id
_entity_poly.type
_entity_poly.pdbx_seq_one_letter_code
_entity_poly.pdbx_strand_id
1 'polypeptide(L)'
;MSNPAYKPDEDAATIFQEDTWLQGALVMCIAYGSVATLAIQCFFMLVRGLTRAKFKRDFPLVLFVMIMFSLSTIFIGTAMQFTQQAYVDQRNFPGGPSAYEVLEFSLPIDSVANVTLVMSCFFADALLLWRCTVIYRNSAVPSWVSVTLASLFWLTEFILGTLFLKQIMSVSPWGAVNFTLGFWCFSLALNVLATFLIVSRLLLYRFRLARVLGSGHGAQYTSVVAMVVESELLYTAFLILFIVPFVLNHPLENVFIQCIALIQAISALMIVYRVAAGHGWTKDTYAQVSTRMHSTIQLSNLSTLRAAPSASHVTQESKISSSGITVSQDVYMTKEYSSVEVV
;
A
#
# COMPACT_ATOMS: atom_id res chain seq x y z
N MET A 1 -22.49 35.62 -3.47
CA MET A 1 -23.26 35.06 -4.60
C MET A 1 -22.98 35.91 -5.82
N SER A 2 -22.68 35.29 -6.96
CA SER A 2 -22.40 35.97 -8.23
C SER A 2 -23.66 36.60 -8.83
N ASN A 3 -23.50 37.62 -9.66
CA ASN A 3 -24.63 38.26 -10.35
C ASN A 3 -25.24 37.27 -11.37
N PRO A 4 -26.54 36.91 -11.24
CA PRO A 4 -27.19 35.93 -12.11
C PRO A 4 -27.21 36.33 -13.59
N ALA A 5 -27.01 37.62 -13.91
CA ALA A 5 -26.97 38.11 -15.29
C ALA A 5 -25.80 37.55 -16.13
N TYR A 6 -24.74 37.03 -15.49
CA TYR A 6 -23.58 36.42 -16.17
C TYR A 6 -23.53 34.89 -16.05
N LYS A 7 -24.58 34.27 -15.52
CA LYS A 7 -24.69 32.81 -15.45
C LYS A 7 -24.95 32.27 -16.88
N PRO A 8 -24.33 31.13 -17.26
CA PRO A 8 -24.67 30.45 -18.51
C PRO A 8 -26.18 30.17 -18.61
N ASP A 9 -26.73 30.27 -19.81
CA ASP A 9 -28.14 29.98 -20.11
C ASP A 9 -28.34 28.47 -20.30
N GLU A 10 -28.10 27.72 -19.22
CA GLU A 10 -28.12 26.26 -19.18
C GLU A 10 -28.90 25.79 -17.95
N ASP A 11 -29.40 24.55 -18.01
CA ASP A 11 -30.12 23.96 -16.89
C ASP A 11 -29.20 23.72 -15.68
N ALA A 12 -29.82 23.64 -14.49
CA ALA A 12 -29.05 23.52 -13.25
C ALA A 12 -28.25 22.20 -13.16
N ALA A 13 -28.65 21.14 -13.86
CA ALA A 13 -27.94 19.87 -13.83
C ALA A 13 -26.68 19.92 -14.71
N THR A 14 -26.76 20.51 -15.90
CA THR A 14 -25.60 20.76 -16.78
C THR A 14 -24.56 21.63 -16.07
N ILE A 15 -24.98 22.73 -15.45
CA ILE A 15 -24.06 23.62 -14.71
C ILE A 15 -23.42 22.89 -13.53
N PHE A 16 -24.17 22.04 -12.82
CA PHE A 16 -23.60 21.23 -11.74
C PHE A 16 -22.58 20.20 -12.27
N GLN A 17 -22.84 19.60 -13.43
CA GLN A 17 -21.91 18.69 -14.08
C GLN A 17 -20.61 19.41 -14.47
N GLU A 18 -20.71 20.63 -15.01
CA GLU A 18 -19.55 21.48 -15.29
C GLU A 18 -18.77 21.84 -14.03
N ASP A 19 -19.47 22.25 -12.97
CA ASP A 19 -18.86 22.52 -11.68
C ASP A 19 -18.07 21.29 -11.20
N THR A 20 -18.62 20.07 -11.30
CA THR A 20 -17.91 18.86 -10.87
C THR A 20 -16.67 18.55 -11.71
N TRP A 21 -16.71 18.74 -13.02
CA TRP A 21 -15.54 18.58 -13.89
C TRP A 21 -14.45 19.60 -13.54
N LEU A 22 -14.81 20.88 -13.41
CA LEU A 22 -13.84 21.93 -13.08
C LEU A 22 -13.25 21.74 -11.68
N GLN A 23 -14.07 21.40 -10.68
CA GLN A 23 -13.58 21.13 -9.32
C GLN A 23 -12.66 19.91 -9.27
N GLY A 24 -12.97 18.86 -10.06
CA GLY A 24 -12.09 17.70 -10.23
C GLY A 24 -10.71 18.09 -10.74
N ALA A 25 -10.65 18.94 -11.76
CA ALA A 25 -9.39 19.43 -12.32
C ALA A 25 -8.57 20.23 -11.30
N LEU A 26 -9.23 21.07 -10.48
CA LEU A 26 -8.55 21.83 -9.42
C LEU A 26 -7.99 20.91 -8.32
N VAL A 27 -8.76 19.91 -7.88
CA VAL A 27 -8.30 18.93 -6.89
C VAL A 27 -7.15 18.08 -7.45
N MET A 28 -7.21 17.71 -8.73
CA MET A 28 -6.13 17.02 -9.45
C MET A 28 -4.83 17.84 -9.41
N CYS A 29 -4.87 19.16 -9.66
CA CYS A 29 -3.70 20.03 -9.55
C CYS A 29 -3.06 20.03 -8.15
N ILE A 30 -3.89 20.02 -7.09
CA ILE A 30 -3.41 19.94 -5.71
C ILE A 30 -2.74 18.58 -5.44
N ALA A 31 -3.36 17.49 -5.91
CA ALA A 31 -2.79 16.15 -5.80
C ALA A 31 -1.43 16.04 -6.51
N TYR A 32 -1.28 16.65 -7.69
CA TYR A 32 -0.01 16.65 -8.42
C TYR A 32 1.10 17.39 -7.65
N GLY A 33 0.77 18.50 -6.97
CA GLY A 33 1.74 19.16 -6.09
C GLY A 33 2.27 18.23 -4.99
N SER A 34 1.41 17.36 -4.45
CA SER A 34 1.82 16.33 -3.49
C SER A 34 2.69 15.25 -4.12
N VAL A 35 2.36 14.79 -5.34
CA VAL A 35 3.21 13.85 -6.11
C VAL A 35 4.59 14.44 -6.36
N ALA A 36 4.67 15.69 -6.83
CA ALA A 36 5.93 16.35 -7.14
C ALA A 36 6.82 16.50 -5.89
N THR A 37 6.25 16.95 -4.77
CA THR A 37 7.00 17.09 -3.51
C THR A 37 7.50 15.75 -2.98
N LEU A 38 6.66 14.70 -3.00
CA LEU A 38 7.08 13.35 -2.60
C LEU A 38 8.15 12.78 -3.54
N ALA A 39 8.00 12.95 -4.86
CA ALA A 39 8.99 12.49 -5.83
C ALA A 39 10.37 13.12 -5.60
N ILE A 40 10.40 14.44 -5.38
CA ILE A 40 11.62 15.18 -5.06
C ILE A 40 12.25 14.67 -3.75
N GLN A 41 11.45 14.53 -2.69
CA GLN A 41 11.94 14.04 -1.40
C GLN A 41 12.50 12.62 -1.50
N CYS A 42 11.78 11.71 -2.17
CA CYS A 42 12.24 10.36 -2.46
C CYS A 42 13.57 10.42 -3.23
N PHE A 43 13.63 11.14 -4.35
CA PHE A 43 14.83 11.23 -5.16
C PHE A 43 16.05 11.67 -4.33
N PHE A 44 15.93 12.74 -3.54
CA PHE A 44 17.01 13.20 -2.67
C PHE A 44 17.41 12.15 -1.62
N MET A 45 16.45 11.51 -0.96
CA MET A 45 16.75 10.49 0.06
C MET A 45 17.46 9.27 -0.52
N LEU A 46 17.03 8.80 -1.70
CA LEU A 46 17.65 7.64 -2.34
C LEU A 46 19.04 7.97 -2.90
N VAL A 47 19.27 9.20 -3.36
CA VAL A 47 20.56 9.60 -3.97
C VAL A 47 21.61 10.00 -2.93
N ARG A 48 21.22 10.68 -1.85
CA ARG A 48 22.13 11.27 -0.86
C ARG A 48 22.90 10.24 0.00
N GLY A 49 22.58 8.95 -0.11
CA GLY A 49 23.20 7.85 0.64
C GLY A 49 23.85 6.74 -0.21
N LEU A 50 24.13 6.98 -1.50
CA LEU A 50 24.61 5.95 -2.45
C LEU A 50 26.05 5.49 -2.16
N THR A 51 26.21 4.53 -1.26
CA THR A 51 27.39 3.66 -1.23
C THR A 51 27.27 2.59 -2.33
N ARG A 52 28.38 2.08 -2.89
CA ARG A 52 28.34 1.02 -3.94
C ARG A 52 27.44 -0.18 -3.59
N ALA A 53 27.35 -0.56 -2.32
CA ALA A 53 26.49 -1.64 -1.84
C ALA A 53 24.99 -1.27 -1.85
N LYS A 54 24.65 -0.02 -1.49
CA LYS A 54 23.26 0.48 -1.46
C LYS A 54 22.73 0.81 -2.85
N PHE A 55 23.60 1.12 -3.80
CA PHE A 55 23.23 1.43 -5.19
C PHE A 55 22.35 0.33 -5.82
N LYS A 56 22.73 -0.95 -5.69
CA LYS A 56 21.95 -2.06 -6.28
C LYS A 56 20.54 -2.20 -5.71
N ARG A 57 20.34 -1.77 -4.47
CA ARG A 57 19.08 -1.87 -3.73
C ARG A 57 18.17 -0.68 -4.02
N ASP A 58 18.74 0.53 -4.06
CA ASP A 58 17.99 1.78 -4.15
C ASP A 58 17.76 2.21 -5.61
N PHE A 59 18.63 1.81 -6.55
CA PHE A 59 18.48 2.08 -7.99
C PHE A 59 17.09 1.74 -8.58
N PRO A 60 16.51 0.53 -8.37
CA PRO A 60 15.18 0.23 -8.90
C PRO A 60 14.09 1.15 -8.32
N LEU A 61 14.23 1.61 -7.08
CA LEU A 61 13.29 2.54 -6.46
C LEU A 61 13.45 3.96 -7.02
N VAL A 62 14.68 4.39 -7.34
CA VAL A 62 14.92 5.66 -8.04
C VAL A 62 14.25 5.63 -9.42
N LEU A 63 14.46 4.54 -10.17
CA LEU A 63 13.83 4.37 -11.48
C LEU A 63 12.30 4.42 -11.38
N PHE A 64 11.73 3.73 -10.38
CA PHE A 64 10.31 3.76 -10.12
C PHE A 64 9.78 5.18 -9.83
N VAL A 65 10.46 5.95 -8.97
CA VAL A 65 10.09 7.34 -8.67
C VAL A 65 10.11 8.20 -9.93
N MET A 66 11.14 8.05 -10.77
CA MET A 66 11.26 8.80 -12.03
C MET A 66 10.14 8.43 -13.02
N ILE A 67 9.79 7.15 -13.12
CA ILE A 67 8.68 6.69 -13.98
C ILE A 67 7.35 7.26 -13.48
N MET A 68 7.04 7.11 -12.19
CA MET A 68 5.79 7.60 -11.61
C MET A 68 5.66 9.11 -11.73
N PHE A 69 6.74 9.86 -11.49
CA PHE A 69 6.74 11.31 -11.65
C PHE A 69 6.51 11.72 -13.11
N SER A 70 7.17 11.06 -14.06
CA SER A 70 7.01 11.35 -15.48
C SER A 70 5.58 11.05 -15.97
N LEU A 71 5.03 9.89 -15.62
CA LEU A 71 3.66 9.52 -15.97
C LEU A 71 2.65 10.50 -15.37
N SER A 72 2.82 10.87 -14.10
CA SER A 72 1.93 11.84 -13.43
C SER A 72 2.01 13.23 -14.06
N THR A 73 3.20 13.64 -14.51
CA THR A 73 3.42 14.94 -15.18
C THR A 73 2.74 14.97 -16.55
N ILE A 74 2.86 13.88 -17.32
CA ILE A 74 2.19 13.78 -18.63
C ILE A 74 0.68 13.77 -18.43
N PHE A 75 0.18 12.94 -17.50
CA PHE A 75 -1.24 12.83 -17.16
C PHE A 75 -1.86 14.20 -16.88
N ILE A 76 -1.30 14.94 -15.92
CA ILE A 76 -1.86 16.25 -15.58
C ILE A 76 -1.71 17.27 -16.72
N GLY A 77 -0.59 17.24 -17.45
CA GLY A 77 -0.36 18.14 -18.58
C GLY A 77 -1.44 18.00 -19.65
N THR A 78 -1.74 16.76 -20.04
CA THR A 78 -2.78 16.47 -21.04
C THR A 78 -4.18 16.71 -20.51
N ALA A 79 -4.46 16.35 -19.25
CA ALA A 79 -5.77 16.57 -18.64
C ALA A 79 -6.09 18.06 -18.50
N MET A 80 -5.15 18.89 -18.03
CA MET A 80 -5.34 20.34 -17.94
C MET A 80 -5.58 20.97 -19.32
N GLN A 81 -4.86 20.51 -20.34
CA GLN A 81 -5.05 21.03 -21.70
C GLN A 81 -6.41 20.62 -22.28
N PHE A 82 -6.91 19.41 -21.97
CA PHE A 82 -8.27 19.00 -22.33
C PHE A 82 -9.34 19.85 -21.62
N THR A 83 -9.19 20.07 -20.30
CA THR A 83 -10.07 20.97 -19.55
C THR A 83 -10.02 22.40 -20.08
N GLN A 84 -8.85 22.90 -20.48
CA GLN A 84 -8.74 24.22 -21.11
C GLN A 84 -9.52 24.26 -22.44
N GLN A 85 -9.44 23.22 -23.26
CA GLN A 85 -10.20 23.15 -24.50
C GLN A 85 -11.70 23.16 -24.25
N ALA A 86 -12.19 22.42 -23.25
CA ALA A 86 -13.60 22.38 -22.89
C ALA A 86 -14.13 23.75 -22.41
N TYR A 87 -13.42 24.41 -21.48
CA TYR A 87 -13.93 25.60 -20.79
C TYR A 87 -13.53 26.94 -21.42
N VAL A 88 -12.46 26.97 -22.23
CA VAL A 88 -11.93 28.20 -22.83
C VAL A 88 -12.12 28.19 -24.34
N ASP A 89 -11.58 27.19 -25.03
CA ASP A 89 -11.51 27.21 -26.50
C ASP A 89 -12.85 26.84 -27.14
N GLN A 90 -13.55 25.84 -26.58
CA GLN A 90 -14.80 25.27 -27.09
C GLN A 90 -15.97 25.46 -26.13
N ARG A 91 -15.97 26.55 -25.38
CA ARG A 91 -17.01 26.82 -24.37
C ARG A 91 -18.44 26.78 -24.92
N ASN A 92 -18.64 27.18 -26.17
CA ASN A 92 -19.97 27.20 -26.80
C ASN A 92 -20.30 25.89 -27.56
N PHE A 93 -19.63 24.78 -27.21
CA PHE A 93 -19.94 23.48 -27.76
C PHE A 93 -21.40 23.10 -27.48
N PRO A 94 -22.11 22.40 -28.39
CA PRO A 94 -23.50 22.01 -28.16
C PRO A 94 -23.64 21.17 -26.88
N GLY A 95 -24.35 21.70 -25.88
CA GLY A 95 -24.50 21.07 -24.56
C GLY A 95 -23.48 21.52 -23.50
N GLY A 96 -22.66 22.54 -23.81
CA GLY A 96 -21.72 23.16 -22.87
C GLY A 96 -20.39 22.40 -22.73
N PRO A 97 -19.44 22.94 -21.95
CA PRO A 97 -18.17 22.29 -21.62
C PRO A 97 -18.30 20.85 -21.11
N SER A 98 -19.34 20.55 -20.32
CA SER A 98 -19.54 19.19 -19.81
C SER A 98 -19.87 18.17 -20.90
N ALA A 99 -20.63 18.57 -21.93
CA ALA A 99 -20.90 17.72 -23.08
C ALA A 99 -19.64 17.51 -23.95
N TYR A 100 -18.78 18.52 -24.05
CA TYR A 100 -17.49 18.40 -24.74
C TYR A 100 -16.61 17.34 -24.09
N GLU A 101 -16.44 17.39 -22.77
CA GLU A 101 -15.66 16.40 -22.00
C GLU A 101 -16.18 14.97 -22.23
N VAL A 102 -17.50 14.76 -22.33
CA VAL A 102 -18.09 13.44 -22.55
C VAL A 102 -17.99 12.96 -24.01
N LEU A 103 -18.22 13.86 -24.97
CA LEU A 103 -18.35 13.50 -26.39
C LEU A 103 -17.02 13.47 -27.13
N GLU A 104 -16.07 14.33 -26.74
CA GLU A 104 -14.76 14.44 -27.37
C GLU A 104 -13.66 13.68 -26.59
N PHE A 105 -14.05 12.72 -25.75
CA PHE A 105 -13.17 11.85 -24.95
C PHE A 105 -12.24 10.97 -25.82
N SER A 106 -12.51 10.85 -27.12
CA SER A 106 -11.66 10.12 -28.07
C SER A 106 -10.50 10.95 -28.63
N LEU A 107 -10.42 12.24 -28.31
CA LEU A 107 -9.34 13.09 -28.78
C LEU A 107 -7.98 12.54 -28.33
N PRO A 108 -6.92 12.69 -29.15
CA PRO A 108 -5.59 12.14 -28.82
C PRO A 108 -5.05 12.65 -27.48
N ILE A 109 -5.42 13.86 -27.10
CA ILE A 109 -4.99 14.50 -25.87
C ILE A 109 -5.52 13.79 -24.62
N ASP A 110 -6.82 13.52 -24.58
CA ASP A 110 -7.46 12.80 -23.50
C ASP A 110 -7.08 11.30 -23.53
N SER A 111 -6.91 10.74 -24.73
CA SER A 111 -6.39 9.38 -24.90
C SER A 111 -5.01 9.19 -24.23
N VAL A 112 -4.11 10.17 -24.36
CA VAL A 112 -2.79 10.13 -23.68
C VAL A 112 -2.95 10.22 -22.16
N ALA A 113 -3.88 11.04 -21.66
CA ALA A 113 -4.20 11.10 -20.24
C ALA A 113 -4.66 9.73 -19.72
N ASN A 114 -5.62 9.10 -20.39
CA ASN A 114 -6.11 7.77 -20.01
C ASN A 114 -5.02 6.69 -20.07
N VAL A 115 -4.17 6.68 -21.11
CA VAL A 115 -3.05 5.73 -21.21
C VAL A 115 -2.07 5.91 -20.04
N THR A 116 -1.70 7.15 -19.74
CA THR A 116 -0.77 7.44 -18.63
C THR A 116 -1.37 7.14 -17.27
N LEU A 117 -2.68 7.30 -17.10
CA LEU A 117 -3.43 6.85 -15.92
C LEU A 117 -3.33 5.34 -15.74
N VAL A 118 -3.66 4.55 -16.77
CA VAL A 118 -3.62 3.08 -16.67
C VAL A 118 -2.21 2.58 -16.41
N MET A 119 -1.21 3.17 -17.06
CA MET A 119 0.20 2.84 -16.81
C MET A 119 0.62 3.19 -15.38
N SER A 120 0.17 4.33 -14.84
CA SER A 120 0.48 4.73 -13.46
C SER A 120 -0.10 3.75 -12.43
N CYS A 121 -1.35 3.31 -12.64
CA CYS A 121 -1.98 2.28 -11.82
C CYS A 121 -1.16 0.99 -11.86
N PHE A 122 -0.87 0.50 -13.07
CA PHE A 122 -0.12 -0.73 -13.29
C PHE A 122 1.24 -0.75 -12.57
N PHE A 123 2.01 0.35 -12.65
CA PHE A 123 3.29 0.46 -11.95
C PHE A 123 3.12 0.55 -10.43
N ALA A 124 2.14 1.30 -9.94
CA ALA A 124 1.85 1.39 -8.51
C ALA A 124 1.48 0.01 -7.93
N ASP A 125 0.62 -0.74 -8.62
CA ASP A 125 0.21 -2.08 -8.18
C ASP A 125 1.36 -3.09 -8.28
N ALA A 126 2.26 -2.94 -9.26
CA ALA A 126 3.48 -3.73 -9.34
C ALA A 126 4.39 -3.53 -8.11
N LEU A 127 4.49 -2.30 -7.59
CA LEU A 127 5.24 -2.01 -6.36
C LEU A 127 4.60 -2.73 -5.15
N LEU A 128 3.28 -2.70 -5.05
CA LEU A 128 2.55 -3.35 -3.97
C LEU A 128 2.64 -4.89 -4.06
N LEU A 129 2.58 -5.48 -5.25
CA LEU A 129 2.90 -6.89 -5.47
C LEU A 129 4.33 -7.25 -5.08
N TRP A 130 5.30 -6.44 -5.48
CA TRP A 130 6.70 -6.65 -5.08
C TRP A 130 6.82 -6.69 -3.56
N ARG A 131 6.15 -5.80 -2.82
CA ARG A 131 6.12 -5.83 -1.36
C ARG A 131 5.51 -7.10 -0.81
N CYS A 132 4.39 -7.56 -1.36
CA CYS A 132 3.79 -8.84 -1.00
C CYS A 132 4.81 -10.00 -1.15
N THR A 133 5.55 -10.05 -2.26
CA THR A 133 6.56 -11.11 -2.47
C THR A 133 7.70 -11.07 -1.44
N VAL A 134 8.18 -9.87 -1.10
CA VAL A 134 9.27 -9.70 -0.13
C VAL A 134 8.84 -10.12 1.27
N ILE A 135 7.60 -9.80 1.65
CA ILE A 135 7.06 -10.09 2.99
C ILE A 135 6.75 -11.59 3.17
N TYR A 136 6.30 -12.26 2.11
CA TYR A 136 5.91 -13.67 2.17
C TYR A 136 7.05 -14.67 1.96
N ARG A 137 8.24 -14.23 1.52
CA ARG A 137 9.35 -15.11 1.05
C ARG A 137 9.73 -16.29 1.96
N ASN A 138 9.52 -16.20 3.27
CA ASN A 138 9.83 -17.23 4.28
C ASN A 138 8.61 -17.56 5.18
N SER A 139 7.41 -17.60 4.59
CA SER A 139 6.17 -17.92 5.30
C SER A 139 5.90 -19.42 5.43
N ALA A 140 5.12 -19.79 6.44
CA ALA A 140 4.58 -21.15 6.59
C ALA A 140 3.47 -21.43 5.57
N VAL A 141 2.79 -20.38 5.09
CA VAL A 141 1.95 -20.46 3.90
C VAL A 141 2.89 -20.42 2.70
N PRO A 142 2.78 -21.35 1.73
CA PRO A 142 3.63 -21.33 0.55
C PRO A 142 3.49 -19.98 -0.16
N SER A 143 4.61 -19.24 -0.23
CA SER A 143 4.69 -17.89 -0.81
C SER A 143 4.10 -17.81 -2.22
N TRP A 144 4.14 -18.94 -2.94
CA TRP A 144 3.53 -19.10 -4.25
C TRP A 144 2.02 -18.81 -4.24
N VAL A 145 1.25 -19.25 -3.24
CA VAL A 145 -0.22 -19.14 -3.26
C VAL A 145 -0.71 -17.70 -3.11
N SER A 146 -0.20 -16.96 -2.11
CA SER A 146 -0.60 -15.56 -1.90
C SER A 146 -0.12 -14.65 -3.03
N VAL A 147 1.07 -14.94 -3.58
CA VAL A 147 1.63 -14.17 -4.69
C VAL A 147 0.90 -14.50 -5.99
N THR A 148 0.61 -15.76 -6.30
CA THR A 148 -0.13 -16.11 -7.54
C THR A 148 -1.53 -15.53 -7.55
N LEU A 149 -2.22 -15.52 -6.42
CA LEU A 149 -3.54 -14.90 -6.35
C LEU A 149 -3.48 -13.39 -6.65
N ALA A 150 -2.60 -12.65 -5.99
CA ALA A 150 -2.45 -11.21 -6.22
C ALA A 150 -1.94 -10.91 -7.64
N SER A 151 -1.04 -11.73 -8.18
CA SER A 151 -0.57 -11.59 -9.57
C SER A 151 -1.66 -11.91 -10.60
N LEU A 152 -2.58 -12.83 -10.31
CA LEU A 152 -3.72 -13.11 -11.19
C LEU A 152 -4.64 -11.90 -11.28
N PHE A 153 -4.98 -11.30 -10.12
CA PHE A 153 -5.79 -10.07 -10.07
C PHE A 153 -5.13 -8.92 -10.84
N TRP A 154 -3.82 -8.75 -10.69
CA TRP A 154 -3.06 -7.72 -11.39
C TRP A 154 -3.03 -7.92 -12.91
N LEU A 155 -2.89 -9.17 -13.38
CA LEU A 155 -2.99 -9.48 -14.80
C LEU A 155 -4.40 -9.24 -15.33
N THR A 156 -5.43 -9.62 -14.57
CA THR A 156 -6.83 -9.34 -14.93
C THR A 156 -7.09 -7.85 -15.00
N GLU A 157 -6.62 -7.08 -14.02
CA GLU A 157 -6.70 -5.62 -14.01
C GLU A 157 -6.02 -5.01 -15.23
N PHE A 158 -4.81 -5.47 -15.58
CA PHE A 158 -4.11 -4.99 -16.77
C PHE A 158 -4.90 -5.28 -18.05
N ILE A 159 -5.47 -6.47 -18.19
CA ILE A 159 -6.33 -6.82 -19.32
C ILE A 159 -7.55 -5.90 -19.37
N LEU A 160 -8.24 -5.71 -18.24
CA LEU A 160 -9.40 -4.81 -18.16
C LEU A 160 -9.02 -3.36 -18.47
N GLY A 161 -7.85 -2.89 -18.04
CA GLY A 161 -7.30 -1.58 -18.37
C GLY A 161 -7.05 -1.42 -19.87
N THR A 162 -6.51 -2.43 -20.55
CA THR A 162 -6.35 -2.38 -22.02
C THR A 162 -7.68 -2.37 -22.76
N LEU A 163 -8.69 -3.08 -22.25
CA LEU A 163 -10.04 -3.08 -22.82
C LEU A 163 -10.75 -1.74 -22.59
N PHE A 164 -10.57 -1.15 -21.41
CA PHE A 164 -11.02 0.20 -21.07
C PHE A 164 -10.42 1.25 -22.03
N LEU A 165 -9.10 1.23 -22.25
CA LEU A 165 -8.46 2.13 -23.22
C LEU A 165 -9.01 1.94 -24.64
N LYS A 166 -9.21 0.69 -25.06
CA LYS A 166 -9.81 0.41 -26.38
C LYS A 166 -11.24 0.93 -26.50
N GLN A 167 -12.02 0.87 -25.43
CA GLN A 167 -13.39 1.38 -25.37
C GLN A 167 -13.42 2.91 -25.50
N ILE A 168 -12.43 3.61 -24.94
CA ILE A 168 -12.34 5.08 -25.03
C ILE A 168 -11.84 5.54 -26.40
N MET A 169 -10.82 4.86 -26.93
CA MET A 169 -10.15 5.28 -28.16
C MET A 169 -10.89 4.86 -29.45
N SER A 170 -11.95 4.07 -29.35
CA SER A 170 -12.71 3.61 -30.51
C SER A 170 -14.17 3.36 -30.14
N VAL A 171 -15.08 3.45 -31.11
CA VAL A 171 -16.44 2.92 -30.95
C VAL A 171 -16.33 1.41 -30.77
N SER A 172 -16.29 0.95 -29.52
CA SER A 172 -16.08 -0.45 -29.18
C SER A 172 -17.10 -1.34 -29.91
N PRO A 173 -16.67 -2.44 -30.57
CA PRO A 173 -17.58 -3.44 -31.14
C PRO A 173 -18.53 -4.06 -30.10
N TRP A 174 -18.24 -3.86 -28.81
CA TRP A 174 -18.94 -4.40 -27.65
C TRP A 174 -19.77 -3.33 -26.95
N GLY A 175 -20.49 -2.48 -27.70
CA GLY A 175 -21.18 -1.27 -27.23
C GLY A 175 -22.21 -1.42 -26.09
N ALA A 176 -22.37 -2.60 -25.49
CA ALA A 176 -23.20 -2.87 -24.33
C ALA A 176 -22.42 -3.13 -23.03
N VAL A 177 -21.10 -3.36 -23.07
CA VAL A 177 -20.29 -3.72 -21.88
C VAL A 177 -19.39 -2.56 -21.49
N ASN A 178 -19.62 -2.01 -20.29
CA ASN A 178 -18.80 -0.95 -19.71
C ASN A 178 -17.61 -1.55 -18.96
N PHE A 179 -16.40 -1.47 -19.55
CA PHE A 179 -15.17 -1.99 -18.93
C PHE A 179 -14.60 -1.08 -17.85
N THR A 180 -15.06 0.18 -17.75
CA THR A 180 -14.63 1.15 -16.73
C THR A 180 -14.93 0.62 -15.32
N LEU A 181 -16.16 0.17 -15.08
CA LEU A 181 -16.53 -0.39 -13.77
C LEU A 181 -15.68 -1.62 -13.43
N GLY A 182 -15.48 -2.51 -14.40
CA GLY A 182 -14.66 -3.71 -14.23
C GLY A 182 -13.23 -3.38 -13.82
N PHE A 183 -12.58 -2.47 -14.54
CA PHE A 183 -11.21 -2.02 -14.25
C PHE A 183 -11.10 -1.47 -12.82
N TRP A 184 -11.94 -0.51 -12.44
CA TRP A 184 -11.86 0.13 -11.13
C TRP A 184 -12.27 -0.78 -9.96
N CYS A 185 -13.24 -1.67 -10.15
CA CYS A 185 -13.59 -2.67 -9.14
C CYS A 185 -12.48 -3.69 -8.92
N PHE A 186 -11.80 -4.14 -9.98
CA PHE A 186 -10.66 -5.04 -9.86
C PHE A 186 -9.46 -4.34 -9.21
N SER A 187 -9.21 -3.07 -9.55
CA SER A 187 -8.18 -2.27 -8.91
C SER A 187 -8.43 -2.11 -7.39
N LEU A 188 -9.69 -1.85 -7.01
CA LEU A 188 -10.12 -1.81 -5.61
C LEU A 188 -9.90 -3.15 -4.92
N ALA A 189 -10.34 -4.24 -5.55
CA ALA A 189 -10.22 -5.58 -5.00
C ALA A 189 -8.75 -5.99 -4.81
N LEU A 190 -7.88 -5.67 -5.76
CA LEU A 190 -6.44 -5.93 -5.67
C LEU A 190 -5.82 -5.14 -4.51
N ASN A 191 -6.13 -3.86 -4.38
CA ASN A 191 -5.58 -3.00 -3.33
C ASN A 191 -6.02 -3.46 -1.93
N VAL A 192 -7.31 -3.79 -1.75
CA VAL A 192 -7.84 -4.33 -0.50
C VAL A 192 -7.23 -5.70 -0.18
N LEU A 193 -7.18 -6.61 -1.16
CA LEU A 193 -6.62 -7.95 -1.00
C LEU A 193 -5.14 -7.89 -0.60
N ALA A 194 -4.34 -7.10 -1.32
CA ALA A 194 -2.92 -6.97 -1.05
C ALA A 194 -2.65 -6.31 0.31
N THR A 195 -3.40 -5.27 0.67
CA THR A 195 -3.32 -4.64 1.98
C THR A 195 -3.63 -5.65 3.08
N PHE A 196 -4.69 -6.43 2.93
CA PHE A 196 -5.05 -7.48 3.89
C PHE A 196 -3.97 -8.55 4.01
N LEU A 197 -3.40 -9.01 2.89
CA LEU A 197 -2.30 -9.99 2.88
C LEU A 197 -1.05 -9.44 3.58
N ILE A 198 -0.70 -8.18 3.35
CA ILE A 198 0.45 -7.53 4.00
C ILE A 198 0.21 -7.40 5.50
N VAL A 199 -0.90 -6.78 5.90
CA VAL A 199 -1.22 -6.47 7.30
C VAL A 199 -1.36 -7.74 8.14
N SER A 200 -2.13 -8.72 7.66
CA SER A 200 -2.32 -9.99 8.37
C SER A 200 -0.98 -10.68 8.66
N ARG A 201 -0.07 -10.69 7.68
CA ARG A 201 1.24 -11.31 7.85
C ARG A 201 2.11 -10.57 8.86
N LEU A 202 2.14 -9.25 8.81
CA LEU A 202 2.91 -8.44 9.73
C LEU A 202 2.43 -8.61 11.17
N LEU A 203 1.12 -8.65 11.39
CA LEU A 203 0.54 -8.90 12.70
C LEU A 203 0.87 -10.31 13.21
N LEU A 204 0.76 -11.35 12.38
CA LEU A 204 1.15 -12.71 12.76
C LEU A 204 2.64 -12.81 13.14
N TYR A 205 3.52 -12.13 12.41
CA TYR A 205 4.94 -12.05 12.77
C TYR A 205 5.14 -11.36 14.12
N ARG A 206 4.46 -10.23 14.35
CA ARG A 206 4.51 -9.52 15.63
C ARG A 206 4.04 -10.41 16.78
N PHE A 207 2.92 -11.11 16.63
CA PHE A 207 2.40 -12.00 17.68
C PHE A 207 3.38 -13.13 18.02
N ARG A 208 4.00 -13.74 17.00
CA ARG A 208 5.04 -14.76 17.21
C ARG A 208 6.26 -14.17 17.91
N LEU A 209 6.70 -12.98 17.51
CA LEU A 209 7.87 -12.33 18.07
C LEU A 209 7.65 -11.90 19.53
N ALA A 210 6.49 -11.33 19.83
CA ALA A 210 6.11 -10.93 21.19
C ALA A 210 6.04 -12.15 22.13
N ARG A 211 5.62 -13.31 21.62
CA ARG A 211 5.57 -14.56 22.39
C ARG A 211 6.96 -15.13 22.71
N VAL A 212 7.96 -14.88 21.86
CA VAL A 212 9.32 -15.45 22.01
C VAL A 212 10.29 -14.46 22.69
N LEU A 213 10.19 -13.16 22.42
CA LEU A 213 11.17 -12.13 22.84
C LEU A 213 10.58 -11.06 23.78
N GLY A 214 9.31 -11.20 24.20
CA GLY A 214 8.61 -10.22 25.04
C GLY A 214 8.05 -9.02 24.27
N SER A 215 7.20 -8.23 24.93
CA SER A 215 6.36 -7.18 24.33
C SER A 215 7.13 -5.99 23.72
N GLY A 216 8.39 -5.77 24.10
CA GLY A 216 9.22 -4.65 23.63
C GLY A 216 9.72 -4.76 22.18
N HIS A 217 9.80 -5.97 21.61
CA HIS A 217 10.44 -6.19 20.29
C HIS A 217 9.49 -6.05 19.08
N GLY A 218 8.23 -5.61 19.30
CA GLY A 218 7.19 -5.55 18.25
C GLY A 218 6.90 -4.16 17.67
N ALA A 219 7.49 -3.08 18.21
CA ALA A 219 7.13 -1.70 17.86
C ALA A 219 7.37 -1.38 16.36
N GLN A 220 8.48 -1.87 15.80
CA GLN A 220 8.83 -1.66 14.39
C GLN A 220 7.79 -2.25 13.43
N TYR A 221 7.20 -3.41 13.74
CA TYR A 221 6.15 -4.02 12.91
C TYR A 221 4.87 -3.20 12.90
N THR A 222 4.55 -2.55 14.01
CA THR A 222 3.34 -1.71 14.13
C THR A 222 3.47 -0.44 13.29
N SER A 223 4.65 0.17 13.28
CA SER A 223 4.93 1.33 12.42
C SER A 223 4.81 0.97 10.93
N VAL A 224 5.25 -0.23 10.54
CA VAL A 224 5.15 -0.68 9.13
C VAL A 224 3.72 -1.05 8.74
N VAL A 225 2.95 -1.68 9.64
CA VAL A 225 1.51 -1.91 9.41
C VAL A 225 0.79 -0.58 9.25
N ALA A 226 1.01 0.36 10.17
CA ALA A 226 0.43 1.69 10.11
C ALA A 226 0.79 2.39 8.79
N MET A 227 2.05 2.30 8.37
CA MET A 227 2.51 2.84 7.09
C MET A 227 1.75 2.27 5.89
N VAL A 228 1.59 0.95 5.79
CA VAL A 228 0.88 0.32 4.65
C VAL A 228 -0.59 0.75 4.68
N VAL A 229 -1.23 0.66 5.84
CA VAL A 229 -2.64 1.00 5.99
C VAL A 229 -2.89 2.48 5.69
N GLU A 230 -2.03 3.38 6.16
CA GLU A 230 -2.17 4.82 5.94
C GLU A 230 -2.05 5.19 4.45
N SER A 231 -1.09 4.60 3.72
CA SER A 231 -0.95 4.83 2.28
C SER A 231 -2.13 4.27 1.48
N GLU A 232 -2.54 3.02 1.74
CA GLU A 232 -3.55 2.34 0.91
C GLU A 232 -4.98 2.74 1.25
N LEU A 233 -5.23 3.19 2.48
CA LEU A 233 -6.53 3.74 2.87
C LEU A 233 -6.88 4.99 2.06
N LEU A 234 -5.89 5.83 1.77
CA LEU A 234 -6.08 7.05 0.98
C LEU A 234 -6.58 6.70 -0.44
N TYR A 235 -5.88 5.80 -1.13
CA TYR A 235 -6.27 5.38 -2.47
C TYR A 235 -7.64 4.68 -2.48
N THR A 236 -7.83 3.71 -1.58
CA THR A 236 -9.09 2.96 -1.45
C THR A 236 -10.28 3.88 -1.18
N ALA A 237 -10.12 4.90 -0.33
CA ALA A 237 -11.18 5.84 -0.02
C ALA A 237 -11.61 6.67 -1.24
N PHE A 238 -10.65 7.21 -1.99
CA PHE A 238 -10.96 7.97 -3.21
C PHE A 238 -11.55 7.09 -4.31
N LEU A 239 -11.10 5.84 -4.41
CA LEU A 239 -11.65 4.89 -5.36
C LEU A 239 -13.11 4.52 -5.04
N ILE A 240 -13.47 4.38 -3.76
CA ILE A 240 -14.87 4.19 -3.34
C ILE A 240 -15.69 5.46 -3.61
N LEU A 241 -15.14 6.64 -3.31
CA LEU A 241 -15.78 7.93 -3.59
C LEU A 241 -16.01 8.18 -5.08
N PHE A 242 -15.29 7.48 -5.96
CA PHE A 242 -15.57 7.44 -7.39
C PHE A 242 -16.60 6.38 -7.76
N ILE A 243 -16.40 5.12 -7.36
CA ILE A 243 -17.24 3.99 -7.78
C ILE A 243 -18.70 4.18 -7.34
N VAL A 244 -18.95 4.72 -6.14
CA VAL A 244 -20.31 4.90 -5.62
C VAL A 244 -21.11 5.91 -6.46
N PRO A 245 -20.66 7.16 -6.67
CA PRO A 245 -21.29 8.09 -7.61
C PRO A 245 -21.41 7.53 -9.03
N PHE A 246 -20.41 6.79 -9.51
CA PHE A 246 -20.42 6.22 -10.85
C PHE A 246 -21.56 5.22 -11.05
N VAL A 247 -21.76 4.30 -10.11
CA VAL A 247 -22.89 3.34 -10.17
C VAL A 247 -24.24 4.05 -10.01
N LEU A 248 -24.28 5.17 -9.28
CA LEU A 248 -25.48 5.98 -9.10
C LEU A 248 -25.73 6.97 -10.26
N ASN A 249 -24.85 7.03 -11.27
CA ASN A 249 -24.86 8.04 -12.35
C ASN A 249 -24.94 9.48 -11.79
N HIS A 250 -24.18 9.75 -10.73
CA HIS A 250 -24.17 11.06 -10.07
C HIS A 250 -22.94 11.86 -10.53
N PRO A 251 -23.07 13.14 -10.93
CA PRO A 251 -21.96 13.95 -11.48
C PRO A 251 -20.73 14.11 -10.59
N LEU A 252 -20.85 13.80 -9.29
CA LEU A 252 -19.71 13.76 -8.37
C LEU A 252 -18.62 12.77 -8.80
N GLU A 253 -18.93 11.78 -9.63
CA GLU A 253 -17.92 10.89 -10.22
C GLU A 253 -16.79 11.65 -10.92
N ASN A 254 -17.12 12.78 -11.57
CA ASN A 254 -16.18 13.60 -12.35
C ASN A 254 -15.10 14.23 -11.47
N VAL A 255 -15.42 14.52 -10.21
CA VAL A 255 -14.44 15.08 -9.25
C VAL A 255 -13.38 14.03 -8.91
N PHE A 256 -13.82 12.81 -8.64
CA PHE A 256 -12.95 11.77 -8.12
C PHE A 256 -12.16 11.09 -9.25
N ILE A 257 -12.76 10.84 -10.42
CA ILE A 257 -12.06 10.17 -11.54
C ILE A 257 -10.78 10.89 -11.95
N GLN A 258 -10.81 12.24 -11.98
CA GLN A 258 -9.67 13.05 -12.41
C GLN A 258 -8.48 12.97 -11.45
N CYS A 259 -8.70 12.76 -10.15
CA CYS A 259 -7.62 12.78 -9.17
C CYS A 259 -7.11 11.39 -8.75
N ILE A 260 -7.86 10.30 -9.03
CA ILE A 260 -7.51 8.94 -8.59
C ILE A 260 -6.10 8.53 -9.02
N ALA A 261 -5.70 8.80 -10.27
CA ALA A 261 -4.37 8.42 -10.78
C ALA A 261 -3.23 9.03 -9.95
N LEU A 262 -3.37 10.32 -9.62
CA LEU A 262 -2.40 11.04 -8.81
C LEU A 262 -2.43 10.58 -7.36
N ILE A 263 -3.59 10.21 -6.83
CA ILE A 263 -3.72 9.70 -5.47
C ILE A 263 -3.08 8.31 -5.34
N GLN A 264 -3.21 7.47 -6.36
CA GLN A 264 -2.47 6.20 -6.41
C GLN A 264 -0.96 6.44 -6.47
N ALA A 265 -0.53 7.43 -7.26
CA ALA A 265 0.88 7.84 -7.29
C ALA A 265 1.36 8.36 -5.92
N ILE A 266 0.54 9.13 -5.20
CA ILE A 266 0.83 9.56 -3.82
C ILE A 266 0.99 8.35 -2.89
N SER A 267 0.07 7.39 -2.92
CA SER A 267 0.16 6.15 -2.11
C SER A 267 1.46 5.41 -2.39
N ALA A 268 1.77 5.17 -3.67
CA ALA A 268 2.98 4.49 -4.08
C ALA A 268 4.26 5.24 -3.68
N LEU A 269 4.30 6.57 -3.84
CA LEU A 269 5.44 7.38 -3.45
C LEU A 269 5.60 7.49 -1.93
N MET A 270 4.52 7.53 -1.15
CA MET A 270 4.57 7.45 0.32
C MET A 270 5.22 6.14 0.77
N ILE A 271 4.92 5.05 0.06
CA ILE A 271 5.55 3.75 0.32
C ILE A 271 7.06 3.82 0.08
N VAL A 272 7.48 4.35 -1.06
CA VAL A 272 8.91 4.50 -1.38
C VAL A 272 9.61 5.43 -0.40
N TYR A 273 9.00 6.56 -0.05
CA TYR A 273 9.56 7.55 0.88
C TYR A 273 9.93 6.90 2.22
N ARG A 274 9.03 6.09 2.77
CA ARG A 274 9.25 5.40 4.04
C ARG A 274 10.30 4.29 3.94
N VAL A 275 10.37 3.59 2.79
CA VAL A 275 11.45 2.63 2.52
C VAL A 275 12.80 3.34 2.48
N ALA A 276 12.88 4.50 1.82
CA ALA A 276 14.07 5.32 1.73
C ALA A 276 14.51 5.90 3.09
N ALA A 277 13.55 6.31 3.91
CA ALA A 277 13.77 6.80 5.27
C ALA A 277 14.23 5.70 6.26
N GLY A 278 14.49 4.48 5.79
CA GLY A 278 14.96 3.35 6.61
C GLY A 278 13.88 2.70 7.47
N HIS A 279 12.61 3.07 7.27
CA HIS A 279 11.46 2.49 7.96
C HIS A 279 10.80 1.36 7.15
N GLY A 280 11.25 1.10 5.91
CA GLY A 280 10.74 0.03 5.07
C GLY A 280 11.67 -1.19 4.96
N TRP A 281 11.06 -2.36 4.79
CA TRP A 281 11.74 -3.65 4.80
C TRP A 281 12.43 -3.93 3.46
N THR A 282 13.75 -4.07 3.45
CA THR A 282 14.48 -4.60 2.28
C THR A 282 14.85 -6.06 2.47
N LYS A 283 15.24 -6.76 1.40
CA LYS A 283 15.79 -8.14 1.45
C LYS A 283 16.91 -8.27 2.50
N ASP A 284 17.73 -7.23 2.64
CA ASP A 284 18.82 -7.19 3.63
C ASP A 284 18.31 -7.04 5.07
N THR A 285 17.27 -6.24 5.28
CA THR A 285 16.57 -6.14 6.57
C THR A 285 15.96 -7.49 6.96
N TYR A 286 15.39 -8.22 5.99
CA TYR A 286 14.89 -9.58 6.21
C TYR A 286 15.99 -10.51 6.68
N ALA A 287 17.09 -10.57 5.92
CA ALA A 287 18.20 -11.46 6.20
C ALA A 287 18.81 -11.15 7.57
N GLN A 288 19.07 -9.88 7.86
CA GLN A 288 19.65 -9.46 9.15
C GLN A 288 18.75 -9.80 10.34
N VAL A 289 17.43 -9.63 10.22
CA VAL A 289 16.48 -9.98 11.29
C VAL A 289 16.33 -11.50 11.43
N SER A 290 16.25 -12.24 10.32
CA SER A 290 16.18 -13.71 10.35
C SER A 290 17.46 -14.34 10.91
N THR A 291 18.63 -13.79 10.59
CA THR A 291 19.92 -14.25 11.11
C THR A 291 20.06 -13.94 12.60
N ARG A 292 19.65 -12.73 13.05
CA ARG A 292 19.59 -12.40 14.49
C ARG A 292 18.64 -13.31 15.26
N MET A 293 17.53 -13.73 14.65
CA MET A 293 16.59 -14.67 15.25
C MET A 293 17.22 -16.06 15.41
N HIS A 294 17.90 -16.58 14.39
CA HIS A 294 18.59 -17.87 14.47
C HIS A 294 19.69 -17.89 15.53
N SER A 295 20.49 -16.82 15.62
CA SER A 295 21.56 -16.73 16.62
C SER A 295 21.01 -16.57 18.04
N THR A 296 19.93 -15.82 18.23
CA THR A 296 19.30 -15.65 19.55
C THR A 296 18.64 -16.94 20.04
N ILE A 297 17.98 -17.67 19.14
CA ILE A 297 17.39 -18.98 19.47
C ILE A 297 18.50 -19.98 19.84
N GLN A 298 19.62 -20.00 19.13
CA GLN A 298 20.77 -20.84 19.49
C GLN A 298 21.36 -20.45 20.87
N LEU A 299 21.48 -19.17 21.19
CA LEU A 299 21.94 -18.73 22.52
C LEU A 299 20.95 -19.09 23.65
N SER A 300 19.64 -19.02 23.40
CA SER A 300 18.62 -19.45 24.36
C SER A 300 18.62 -20.97 24.60
N ASN A 301 18.95 -21.75 23.57
CA ASN A 301 19.11 -23.20 23.68
C ASN A 301 20.43 -23.60 24.37
N LEU A 302 21.51 -22.83 24.16
CA LEU A 302 22.78 -23.04 24.86
C LEU A 302 22.71 -22.69 26.35
N SER A 303 21.94 -21.66 26.71
CA SER A 303 21.72 -21.31 28.12
C SER A 303 20.83 -22.30 28.86
N THR A 304 19.83 -22.89 28.19
CA THR A 304 19.04 -24.01 28.76
C THR A 304 19.85 -25.30 28.87
N LEU A 305 20.75 -25.60 27.92
CA LEU A 305 21.68 -26.75 28.03
C LEU A 305 22.71 -26.59 29.16
N ARG A 306 23.15 -25.36 29.47
CA ARG A 306 24.07 -25.08 30.59
C ARG A 306 23.37 -25.07 31.95
N ALA A 307 22.05 -24.88 31.97
CA ALA A 307 21.22 -24.90 33.18
C ALA A 307 20.69 -26.30 33.54
N ALA A 308 20.95 -27.33 32.73
CA ALA A 308 20.71 -28.72 33.12
C ALA A 308 21.75 -29.12 34.18
N PRO A 309 21.36 -29.43 35.43
CA PRO A 309 22.30 -29.91 36.43
C PRO A 309 22.80 -31.27 35.95
N SER A 310 24.12 -31.40 35.83
CA SER A 310 24.78 -32.68 35.62
C SER A 310 24.34 -33.63 36.74
N ALA A 311 23.58 -34.67 36.38
CA ALA A 311 23.16 -35.70 37.32
C ALA A 311 24.40 -36.49 37.77
N SER A 312 25.06 -36.01 38.83
CA SER A 312 26.03 -36.80 39.56
C SER A 312 25.30 -37.94 40.25
N HIS A 313 25.60 -39.16 39.82
CA HIS A 313 25.27 -40.41 40.48
C HIS A 313 25.56 -40.29 42.00
N VAL A 314 24.51 -40.23 42.82
CA VAL A 314 24.58 -40.52 44.25
C VAL A 314 23.84 -41.83 44.45
N THR A 315 24.59 -42.87 44.79
CA THR A 315 24.09 -44.18 45.15
C THR A 315 23.31 -44.04 46.46
N GLN A 316 21.99 -44.18 46.41
CA GLN A 316 21.15 -44.24 47.60
C GLN A 316 20.59 -45.65 47.72
N GLU A 317 21.04 -46.39 48.72
CA GLU A 317 20.43 -47.66 49.15
C GLU A 317 18.95 -47.43 49.46
N SER A 318 18.08 -48.16 48.77
CA SER A 318 16.65 -48.21 49.07
C SER A 318 16.33 -49.53 49.76
N LYS A 319 15.96 -49.43 51.05
CA LYS A 319 15.17 -50.48 51.72
C LYS A 319 13.76 -50.43 51.16
N ILE A 320 13.32 -51.58 50.68
CA ILE A 320 11.95 -51.84 50.20
C ILE A 320 11.00 -51.78 51.40
N SER A 321 9.96 -50.96 51.30
CA SER A 321 8.69 -51.21 52.00
C SER A 321 7.53 -50.78 51.12
N SER A 322 6.53 -51.65 51.07
CA SER A 322 5.40 -51.71 50.14
C SER A 322 4.36 -50.63 50.38
N SER A 323 3.60 -50.35 49.32
CA SER A 323 2.35 -49.58 49.25
C SER A 323 2.55 -48.14 48.79
N GLY A 324 2.50 -47.97 47.47
CA GLY A 324 2.60 -46.68 46.80
C GLY A 324 1.33 -45.84 46.97
N ILE A 325 1.54 -44.56 47.31
CA ILE A 325 0.93 -43.34 46.77
C ILE A 325 1.67 -42.19 47.46
N THR A 326 2.43 -41.41 46.70
CA THR A 326 3.19 -40.26 47.19
C THR A 326 2.35 -39.00 46.99
N VAL A 327 1.92 -38.36 48.09
CA VAL A 327 1.36 -37.01 48.09
C VAL A 327 2.52 -36.04 48.34
N SER A 328 2.84 -35.19 47.35
CA SER A 328 3.80 -34.09 47.53
C SER A 328 3.05 -32.82 47.93
N GLN A 329 3.31 -32.35 49.14
CA GLN A 329 2.86 -31.05 49.64
C GLN A 329 4.06 -30.11 49.66
N ASP A 330 4.01 -29.03 48.88
CA ASP A 330 5.05 -28.00 48.86
C ASP A 330 4.95 -27.13 50.12
N VAL A 331 6.01 -27.11 50.94
CA VAL A 331 6.15 -26.22 52.09
C VAL A 331 7.28 -25.24 51.81
N TYR A 332 6.95 -23.96 51.69
CA TYR A 332 7.90 -22.86 51.60
C TYR A 332 8.37 -22.48 53.01
N MET A 333 9.68 -22.51 53.26
CA MET A 333 10.28 -21.95 54.49
C MET A 333 11.04 -20.66 54.16
N THR A 334 10.53 -19.55 54.68
CA THR A 334 11.20 -18.24 54.76
C THR A 334 12.35 -18.30 55.76
N LYS A 335 13.51 -17.76 55.37
CA LYS A 335 14.72 -17.73 56.21
C LYS A 335 14.88 -16.34 56.85
N GLU A 336 14.66 -16.26 58.15
CA GLU A 336 15.09 -15.16 59.00
C GLU A 336 16.53 -15.41 59.46
N TYR A 337 17.37 -14.37 59.51
CA TYR A 337 18.65 -14.41 60.20
C TYR A 337 18.89 -13.07 60.90
N SER A 338 18.95 -13.11 62.23
CA SER A 338 19.36 -12.01 63.10
C SER A 338 20.78 -12.21 63.61
N SER A 339 21.56 -11.14 63.55
CA SER A 339 22.50 -10.63 64.56
C SER A 339 23.67 -11.51 65.05
N VAL A 340 24.89 -11.01 64.81
CA VAL A 340 26.04 -11.23 65.71
C VAL A 340 26.75 -9.88 65.90
N GLU A 341 26.79 -9.45 67.16
CA GLU A 341 27.51 -8.28 67.70
C GLU A 341 28.90 -8.70 68.21
N VAL A 342 29.67 -7.72 68.75
CA VAL A 342 30.95 -7.82 69.52
C VAL A 342 32.19 -7.55 68.64
N VAL A 343 33.04 -6.52 68.84
CA VAL A 343 33.35 -5.58 69.96
C VAL A 343 33.38 -4.14 69.45
#